data_AF-A0A7X6LPI2-F1
#
_entry.id   AF-A0A7X6LPI2-F1
#
_cell.length_a   1.000
_cell.length_b   1.000
_cell.length_c   1.000
_cell.angle_alpha   90.00
_cell.angle_beta   90.00
_cell.angle_gamma   90.00
#
_symmetry.space_group_name_H-M   'P 1'
#
loop_
_entity.id
_entity.type
_entity.pdbx_description
1 polymer ?
#
loop_
_entity_poly.entity_id
_entity_poly.type
_entity_poly.pdbx_seq_one_letter_code
_entity_poly.pdbx_strand_id
1 'polypeptide(L)'
;MVVTSTQWVGPDSGAVVEPAEPAEADGAAEPEAPADESAAPTDTAEDAPVVVDSNGDLLVTGNVEVWSTEQARKGRPAPANEDTDNVYYVLVFDSPVNITAIKARSQVAQESPFARLGSVQHWDFGTSDHINGWDEYVGKRVRLRVPPNHFSYSSDMSLPFGSQLMLNDNAEVSIEVLN
;
A
#
# COMPACT_ATOMS: atom_id res chain seq x y z
N MET A 1 17.82 -1.68 46.59
CA MET A 1 17.35 -1.10 45.30
C MET A 1 15.97 -0.52 45.60
N VAL A 2 15.72 0.78 45.80
CA VAL A 2 15.94 1.96 44.92
C VAL A 2 15.56 1.57 43.48
N VAL A 3 14.43 1.99 42.92
CA VAL A 3 14.21 3.36 42.40
C VAL A 3 12.75 3.84 42.55
N THR A 4 12.67 5.15 42.72
CA THR A 4 11.60 6.14 42.91
C THR A 4 10.45 6.20 41.89
N SER A 5 9.28 6.60 42.40
CA SER A 5 8.09 7.08 41.68
C SER A 5 8.34 8.33 40.83
N THR A 6 7.59 8.50 39.75
CA THR A 6 7.29 9.84 39.19
C THR A 6 5.82 9.94 38.80
N GLN A 7 5.23 10.97 39.37
CA GLN A 7 3.85 11.43 39.41
C GLN A 7 3.45 12.09 38.09
N TRP A 8 2.26 11.77 37.57
CA TRP A 8 1.61 12.57 36.54
C TRP A 8 0.65 13.56 37.22
N VAL A 9 1.00 14.85 37.17
CA VAL A 9 0.11 15.95 37.54
C VAL A 9 -0.65 16.37 36.29
N GLY A 10 -1.96 16.19 36.28
CA GLY A 10 -2.84 16.74 35.26
C GLY A 10 -3.02 18.25 35.45
N PRO A 11 -3.08 19.06 34.38
CA PRO A 11 -3.44 20.46 34.51
C PRO A 11 -4.96 20.67 34.45
N ASP A 12 -5.45 21.30 35.50
CA ASP A 12 -6.62 22.18 35.62
C ASP A 12 -7.87 21.94 34.74
N SER A 13 -8.98 21.60 35.40
CA SER A 13 -10.16 22.47 35.42
C SER A 13 -11.20 22.04 36.46
N GLY A 14 -11.34 22.86 37.51
CA GLY A 14 -12.66 23.26 37.99
C GLY A 14 -13.31 22.49 39.16
N ALA A 15 -13.42 23.22 40.28
CA ALA A 15 -14.40 23.12 41.36
C ALA A 15 -14.04 22.32 42.63
N VAL A 16 -14.02 23.08 43.73
CA VAL A 16 -13.91 22.72 45.14
C VAL A 16 -15.27 22.20 45.64
N VAL A 17 -15.31 21.16 46.49
CA VAL A 17 -15.85 21.09 47.89
C VAL A 17 -15.84 19.61 48.39
N GLU A 18 -15.50 19.46 49.67
CA GLU A 18 -15.29 18.34 50.62
C GLU A 18 -16.39 17.24 50.80
N PRO A 19 -16.15 16.18 51.64
CA PRO A 19 -16.47 14.77 51.37
C PRO A 19 -17.67 14.18 52.17
N ALA A 20 -18.14 13.00 51.78
CA ALA A 20 -18.83 12.03 52.65
C ALA A 20 -18.86 10.60 52.03
N GLU A 21 -18.28 9.63 52.74
CA GLU A 21 -18.57 8.18 52.70
C GLU A 21 -19.93 7.90 53.41
N PRO A 22 -20.49 6.66 53.51
CA PRO A 22 -20.18 5.35 52.89
C PRO A 22 -21.48 4.56 52.50
N ALA A 23 -21.37 3.22 52.39
CA ALA A 23 -22.40 2.16 52.43
C ALA A 23 -22.86 1.63 51.06
N GLU A 24 -22.39 0.47 50.61
CA GLU A 24 -22.77 -0.91 51.01
C GLU A 24 -23.97 -1.47 50.24
N ALA A 25 -23.71 -2.67 49.72
CA ALA A 25 -24.61 -3.80 49.55
C ALA A 25 -25.53 -3.91 48.32
N ASP A 26 -25.47 -5.14 47.82
CA ASP A 26 -26.58 -5.99 47.40
C ASP A 26 -26.92 -6.07 45.91
N GLY A 27 -27.02 -7.31 45.42
CA GLY A 27 -27.55 -7.59 44.09
C GLY A 27 -26.98 -8.83 43.42
N ALA A 28 -27.52 -9.99 43.80
CA ALA A 28 -27.22 -11.33 43.30
C ALA A 28 -27.55 -11.59 41.81
N ALA A 29 -27.00 -12.73 41.33
CA ALA A 29 -27.48 -13.65 40.29
C ALA A 29 -26.80 -13.63 38.90
N GLU A 30 -25.90 -14.61 38.70
CA GLU A 30 -25.62 -15.33 37.43
C GLU A 30 -26.86 -16.08 36.91
N PRO A 31 -26.89 -16.74 35.72
CA PRO A 31 -26.00 -16.68 34.54
C PRO A 31 -26.77 -16.72 33.18
N GLU A 32 -26.32 -16.07 32.10
CA GLU A 32 -26.73 -16.48 30.73
C GLU A 32 -25.62 -16.21 29.69
N ALA A 33 -24.98 -17.30 29.26
CA ALA A 33 -24.52 -17.50 27.88
C ALA A 33 -25.39 -18.65 27.33
N PRO A 34 -25.54 -18.89 26.01
CA PRO A 34 -24.68 -18.42 24.91
C PRO A 34 -25.45 -17.99 23.64
N ALA A 35 -24.80 -17.26 22.74
CA ALA A 35 -25.09 -17.40 21.31
C ALA A 35 -23.91 -16.87 20.49
N ASP A 36 -23.27 -17.84 19.84
CA ASP A 36 -22.42 -17.70 18.68
C ASP A 36 -23.16 -16.91 17.59
N GLU A 37 -22.63 -15.76 17.21
CA GLU A 37 -22.78 -15.28 15.84
C GLU A 37 -21.39 -14.82 15.40
N SER A 38 -20.54 -15.83 15.16
CA SER A 38 -19.42 -15.71 14.24
C SER A 38 -19.97 -15.22 12.91
N ALA A 39 -20.01 -13.89 12.73
CA ALA A 39 -20.21 -13.27 11.44
C ALA A 39 -19.00 -13.70 10.58
N ALA A 40 -19.17 -14.77 9.82
CA ALA A 40 -18.25 -15.16 8.77
C ALA A 40 -18.01 -13.93 7.89
N PRO A 41 -16.76 -13.51 7.63
CA PRO A 41 -16.51 -12.42 6.71
C PRO A 41 -17.06 -12.84 5.36
N THR A 42 -18.03 -12.07 4.89
CA THR A 42 -18.74 -12.30 3.65
C THR A 42 -17.76 -12.25 2.50
N ASP A 43 -17.99 -13.16 1.58
CA ASP A 43 -17.30 -13.47 0.32
C ASP A 43 -17.25 -12.25 -0.63
N THR A 44 -16.50 -11.22 -0.26
CA THR A 44 -16.31 -9.97 -1.02
C THR A 44 -14.82 -9.63 -1.17
N ALA A 45 -13.93 -10.45 -0.61
CA ALA A 45 -12.50 -10.26 -0.77
C ALA A 45 -12.00 -10.73 -2.15
N GLU A 46 -12.68 -11.68 -2.81
CA GLU A 46 -12.12 -12.32 -4.03
C GLU A 46 -11.99 -11.39 -5.25
N ASP A 47 -12.77 -10.31 -5.33
CA ASP A 47 -12.72 -9.36 -6.45
C ASP A 47 -12.05 -8.01 -6.09
N ALA A 48 -11.45 -7.91 -4.91
CA ALA A 48 -10.70 -6.71 -4.56
C ALA A 48 -9.44 -6.59 -5.44
N PRO A 49 -9.08 -5.38 -5.93
CA PRO A 49 -7.90 -5.18 -6.77
C PRO A 49 -6.59 -5.50 -6.04
N VAL A 50 -6.60 -5.55 -4.70
CA VAL A 50 -5.48 -6.01 -3.87
C VAL A 50 -6.02 -6.88 -2.74
N VAL A 51 -5.46 -8.08 -2.60
CA VAL A 51 -5.65 -8.95 -1.43
C VAL A 51 -4.32 -9.49 -0.92
N VAL A 52 -4.27 -9.87 0.35
CA VAL A 52 -3.13 -10.58 0.94
C VAL A 52 -3.48 -12.05 1.04
N ASP A 53 -2.66 -12.93 0.48
CA ASP A 53 -2.89 -14.36 0.55
C ASP A 53 -2.40 -14.98 1.88
N SER A 54 -2.61 -16.28 2.05
CA SER A 54 -2.21 -17.01 3.27
C SER A 54 -0.70 -17.03 3.55
N ASN A 55 0.13 -16.74 2.54
CA ASN A 55 1.58 -16.69 2.65
C ASN A 55 2.08 -15.25 2.90
N GLY A 56 1.18 -14.28 2.96
CA GLY A 56 1.52 -12.86 3.13
C GLY A 56 1.92 -12.16 1.84
N ASP A 57 1.73 -12.81 0.68
CA ASP A 57 1.98 -12.21 -0.62
C ASP A 57 0.81 -11.29 -1.01
N LEU A 58 1.12 -10.21 -1.72
CA LEU A 58 0.11 -9.34 -2.30
C LEU A 58 -0.36 -9.93 -3.64
N LEU A 59 -1.64 -10.25 -3.75
CA LEU A 59 -2.29 -10.48 -5.02
C LEU A 59 -2.85 -9.17 -5.53
N VAL A 60 -2.30 -8.65 -6.62
CA VAL A 60 -2.64 -7.35 -7.20
C VAL A 60 -3.18 -7.53 -8.60
N THR A 61 -4.40 -7.06 -8.84
CA THR A 61 -5.11 -7.22 -10.11
C THR A 61 -5.20 -5.89 -10.86
N GLY A 62 -4.98 -5.92 -12.17
CA GLY A 62 -5.11 -4.75 -13.02
C GLY A 62 -4.88 -5.04 -14.49
N ASN A 63 -4.86 -4.00 -15.31
CA ASN A 63 -4.54 -4.06 -16.73
C ASN A 63 -3.09 -3.63 -16.95
N VAL A 64 -2.33 -4.40 -17.73
CA VAL A 64 -0.98 -3.99 -18.11
C VAL A 64 -1.08 -3.01 -19.28
N GLU A 65 -0.55 -1.81 -19.09
CA GLU A 65 -0.51 -0.76 -20.10
C GLU A 65 0.92 -0.29 -20.37
N VAL A 66 1.09 0.35 -21.52
CA VAL A 66 2.33 1.02 -21.90
C VAL A 66 2.08 2.52 -21.94
N TRP A 67 2.85 3.26 -21.14
CA TRP A 67 2.77 4.71 -21.04
C TRP A 67 4.04 5.36 -21.58
N SER A 68 3.85 6.47 -22.28
CA SER A 68 4.92 7.42 -22.63
C SER A 68 5.32 8.28 -21.42
N THR A 69 6.45 8.99 -21.54
CA THR A 69 6.87 10.04 -20.60
C THR A 69 5.77 11.08 -20.35
N GLU A 70 5.04 11.49 -21.39
CA GLU A 70 3.97 12.50 -21.26
C GLU A 70 2.81 11.98 -20.40
N GLN A 71 2.36 10.74 -20.65
CA GLN A 71 1.30 10.11 -19.87
C GLN A 71 1.72 9.90 -18.41
N ALA A 72 2.95 9.43 -18.18
CA ALA A 72 3.53 9.26 -16.85
C ALA A 72 3.52 10.56 -16.03
N ARG A 73 3.84 11.67 -16.69
CA ARG A 73 3.92 13.00 -16.06
C ARG A 73 2.56 13.58 -15.69
N LYS A 74 1.47 13.14 -16.33
CA LYS A 74 0.11 13.69 -16.12
C LYS A 74 0.09 15.22 -16.21
N GLY A 75 0.78 15.79 -17.20
CA GLY A 75 0.86 17.24 -17.42
C GLY A 75 1.85 17.98 -16.51
N ARG A 76 2.58 17.31 -15.61
CA ARG A 76 3.71 17.93 -14.88
C ARG A 76 4.81 18.37 -15.86
N PRO A 77 5.58 19.43 -15.58
CA PRO A 77 6.75 19.80 -16.37
C PRO A 77 7.73 18.63 -16.56
N ALA A 78 8.54 18.68 -17.64
CA ALA A 78 9.51 17.64 -17.94
C ALA A 78 10.53 17.60 -16.82
N PRO A 79 10.56 16.54 -16.02
CA PRO A 79 11.65 16.39 -15.08
C PRO A 79 12.94 16.18 -15.88
N ALA A 80 14.03 16.83 -15.46
CA ALA A 80 15.40 16.51 -15.88
C ALA A 80 15.68 16.30 -17.39
N ASN A 81 14.96 16.97 -18.31
CA ASN A 81 15.03 16.69 -19.76
C ASN A 81 14.76 15.22 -20.11
N GLU A 82 13.82 14.57 -19.43
CA GLU A 82 13.42 13.20 -19.70
C GLU A 82 13.10 12.99 -21.19
N ASP A 83 13.69 11.95 -21.78
CA ASP A 83 13.48 11.59 -23.18
C ASP A 83 12.00 11.26 -23.43
N THR A 84 11.45 11.79 -24.52
CA THR A 84 10.05 11.56 -24.91
C THR A 84 9.81 10.14 -25.38
N ASP A 85 10.87 9.44 -25.81
CA ASP A 85 10.81 8.09 -26.32
C ASP A 85 10.91 7.04 -25.19
N ASN A 86 11.00 7.46 -23.92
CA ASN A 86 10.90 6.51 -22.80
C ASN A 86 9.53 5.85 -22.75
N VAL A 87 9.58 4.56 -22.43
CA VAL A 87 8.42 3.67 -22.37
C VAL A 87 8.33 3.07 -20.98
N TYR A 88 7.15 3.07 -20.40
CA TYR A 88 6.91 2.55 -19.05
C TYR A 88 5.79 1.52 -19.08
N TYR A 89 6.06 0.36 -18.49
CA TYR A 89 5.07 -0.69 -18.30
C TYR A 89 4.42 -0.46 -16.94
N VAL A 90 3.09 -0.41 -16.90
CA VAL A 90 2.34 -0.12 -15.69
C VAL A 90 1.20 -1.12 -15.53
N LEU A 91 0.93 -1.52 -14.28
CA LEU A 91 -0.30 -2.22 -13.91
C LEU A 91 -1.30 -1.17 -13.44
N VAL A 92 -2.30 -0.87 -14.26
CA VAL A 92 -3.38 0.07 -13.94
C VAL A 92 -4.47 -0.67 -13.18
N PHE A 93 -4.80 -0.18 -11.99
CA PHE A 93 -5.85 -0.77 -11.16
C PHE A 93 -7.22 -0.24 -11.59
N ASP A 94 -8.29 -1.00 -11.34
CA ASP A 94 -9.66 -0.57 -11.67
C ASP A 94 -10.12 0.64 -10.84
N SER A 95 -9.54 0.77 -9.64
CA SER A 95 -9.67 1.93 -8.77
C SER A 95 -8.37 2.13 -7.97
N PRO A 96 -8.05 3.33 -7.48
CA PRO A 96 -6.92 3.53 -6.60
C PRO A 96 -6.97 2.61 -5.37
N VAL A 97 -5.81 2.07 -4.99
CA VAL A 97 -5.66 1.09 -3.90
C VAL A 97 -4.64 1.56 -2.88
N ASN A 98 -4.87 1.29 -1.60
CA ASN A 98 -3.89 1.56 -0.55
C ASN A 98 -2.92 0.37 -0.43
N ILE A 99 -1.66 0.58 -0.80
CA ILE A 99 -0.60 -0.43 -0.69
C ILE A 99 0.47 0.04 0.29
N THR A 100 0.80 -0.82 1.26
CA THR A 100 1.94 -0.63 2.15
C THR A 100 3.21 -1.11 1.46
N ALA A 101 4.16 -0.21 1.23
CA ALA A 101 5.41 -0.52 0.55
C ALA A 101 6.59 0.27 1.15
N ILE A 102 7.81 -0.11 0.77
CA ILE A 102 9.02 0.56 1.27
C ILE A 102 9.15 1.93 0.61
N LYS A 103 9.33 2.98 1.42
CA LYS A 103 9.68 4.34 0.99
C LYS A 103 10.79 4.85 1.89
N ALA A 104 11.93 5.24 1.33
CA ALA A 104 13.09 5.73 2.09
C ALA A 104 13.44 4.88 3.33
N ARG A 105 13.46 3.54 3.18
CA ARG A 105 13.76 2.54 4.23
C ARG A 105 12.69 2.39 5.33
N SER A 106 11.53 3.03 5.20
CA SER A 106 10.37 2.84 6.09
C SER A 106 9.18 2.26 5.32
N GLN A 107 8.26 1.61 6.01
CA GLN A 107 6.99 1.20 5.39
C GLN A 107 6.00 2.34 5.44
N VAL A 108 5.35 2.61 4.30
CA VAL A 108 4.31 3.64 4.18
C VAL A 108 3.15 3.06 3.41
N ALA A 109 1.93 3.24 3.92
CA ALA A 109 0.71 3.03 3.18
C ALA A 109 0.38 4.29 2.38
N GLN A 110 0.20 4.16 1.07
CA GLN A 110 -0.20 5.25 0.19
C GLN A 110 -1.23 4.72 -0.81
N GLU A 111 -2.17 5.58 -1.18
CA GLU A 111 -3.08 5.29 -2.28
C GLU A 111 -2.32 5.41 -3.61
N SER A 112 -2.48 4.40 -4.47
CA SER A 112 -1.88 4.37 -5.80
C SER A 112 -2.91 3.92 -6.83
N PRO A 113 -3.07 4.64 -7.97
CA PRO A 113 -3.94 4.21 -9.07
C PRO A 113 -3.30 3.16 -9.99
N PHE A 114 -2.00 2.91 -9.85
CA PHE A 114 -1.27 1.92 -10.63
C PHE A 114 0.05 1.56 -9.93
N ALA A 115 0.75 0.53 -10.44
CA ALA A 115 2.15 0.25 -10.12
C ALA A 115 3.00 0.29 -11.40
N ARG A 116 4.19 0.91 -11.35
CA ARG A 116 5.18 0.75 -12.42
C ARG A 116 5.79 -0.64 -12.32
N LEU A 117 5.83 -1.36 -13.43
CA LEU A 117 6.32 -2.73 -13.53
C LEU A 117 7.72 -2.81 -14.14
N GLY A 118 8.01 -1.92 -15.08
CA GLY A 118 9.25 -1.90 -15.85
C GLY A 118 9.35 -0.67 -16.74
N SER A 119 10.43 -0.57 -17.51
CA SER A 119 10.62 0.55 -18.44
C SER A 119 11.74 0.32 -19.45
N VAL A 120 11.65 1.01 -20.58
CA VAL A 120 12.79 1.32 -21.45
C VAL A 120 13.06 2.82 -21.31
N GLN A 121 14.28 3.16 -20.88
CA GLN A 121 14.68 4.55 -20.66
C GLN A 121 15.89 4.87 -21.53
N HIS A 122 15.79 5.94 -22.29
CA HIS A 122 16.81 6.55 -23.13
C HIS A 122 17.35 7.81 -22.45
N TRP A 123 18.66 8.02 -22.57
CA TRP A 123 19.33 9.25 -22.19
C TRP A 123 20.58 9.42 -23.04
N ASP A 124 21.23 10.59 -22.97
CA ASP A 124 22.38 10.98 -23.81
C ASP A 124 23.54 9.96 -23.86
N PHE A 125 23.65 9.09 -22.86
CA PHE A 125 24.75 8.13 -22.71
C PHE A 125 24.34 6.67 -22.93
N GLY A 126 23.09 6.39 -23.30
CA GLY A 126 22.65 5.03 -23.61
C GLY A 126 21.17 4.75 -23.34
N THR A 127 20.88 3.46 -23.22
CA THR A 127 19.53 2.95 -22.97
C THR A 127 19.59 1.91 -21.86
N SER A 128 18.69 2.02 -20.89
CA SER A 128 18.40 0.95 -19.92
C SER A 128 17.08 0.31 -20.29
N ASP A 129 17.14 -1.01 -20.41
CA ASP A 129 16.00 -1.86 -20.65
C ASP A 129 15.73 -2.67 -19.38
N HIS A 130 14.60 -2.38 -18.76
CA HIS A 130 14.01 -3.15 -17.67
C HIS A 130 12.58 -3.55 -18.06
N ILE A 131 12.39 -4.07 -19.29
CA ILE A 131 11.11 -4.62 -19.73
C ILE A 131 10.71 -5.81 -18.87
N ASN A 132 11.65 -6.65 -18.44
CA ASN A 132 11.40 -7.80 -17.57
C ASN A 132 10.26 -8.73 -18.04
N GLY A 133 10.04 -8.83 -19.36
CA GLY A 133 8.98 -9.64 -19.97
C GLY A 133 7.57 -9.02 -19.96
N TRP A 134 7.39 -7.77 -19.52
CA TRP A 134 6.06 -7.15 -19.43
C TRP A 134 5.38 -6.90 -20.79
N ASP A 135 6.14 -6.90 -21.88
CA ASP A 135 5.65 -6.69 -23.24
C ASP A 135 4.61 -7.73 -23.68
N GLU A 136 4.74 -8.99 -23.23
CA GLU A 136 3.80 -10.05 -23.58
C GLU A 136 2.42 -9.89 -22.90
N TYR A 137 2.34 -9.07 -21.86
CA TYR A 137 1.13 -8.87 -21.07
C TYR A 137 0.38 -7.58 -21.41
N VAL A 138 0.96 -6.71 -22.23
CA VAL A 138 0.33 -5.43 -22.61
C VAL A 138 -1.06 -5.64 -23.20
N GLY A 139 -2.03 -4.88 -22.68
CA GLY A 139 -3.44 -4.95 -23.06
C GLY A 139 -4.20 -6.12 -22.42
N LYS A 140 -3.54 -6.95 -21.60
CA LYS A 140 -4.20 -8.03 -20.84
C LYS A 140 -4.51 -7.58 -19.42
N ARG A 141 -5.58 -8.15 -18.88
CA ARG A 141 -5.85 -8.14 -17.45
C ARG A 141 -5.06 -9.25 -16.78
N VAL A 142 -4.35 -8.93 -15.70
CA VAL A 142 -3.52 -9.89 -14.96
C VAL A 142 -3.73 -9.77 -13.47
N ARG A 143 -3.49 -10.88 -12.77
CA ARG A 143 -3.28 -10.94 -11.32
C ARG A 143 -1.82 -11.26 -11.06
N LEU A 144 -1.13 -10.35 -10.38
CA LEU A 144 0.24 -10.52 -9.93
C LEU A 144 0.24 -11.04 -8.51
N ARG A 145 1.02 -12.08 -8.24
CA ARG A 145 1.39 -12.47 -6.88
C ARG A 145 2.77 -11.93 -6.58
N VAL A 146 2.82 -10.95 -5.68
CA VAL A 146 4.03 -10.18 -5.36
C VAL A 146 4.45 -10.48 -3.92
N PRO A 147 5.67 -10.99 -3.70
CA PRO A 147 6.13 -11.24 -2.35
C PRO A 147 6.28 -9.94 -1.55
N PRO A 148 6.22 -10.02 -0.20
CA PRO A 148 6.33 -8.83 0.64
C PRO A 148 7.65 -8.09 0.39
N ASN A 149 7.63 -6.76 0.46
CA ASN A 149 8.77 -5.87 0.24
C ASN A 149 9.31 -5.78 -1.20
N HIS A 150 8.63 -6.40 -2.18
CA HIS A 150 8.99 -6.25 -3.60
C HIS A 150 8.33 -5.04 -4.28
N PHE A 151 7.38 -4.40 -3.62
CA PHE A 151 6.95 -3.06 -3.96
C PHE A 151 7.71 -2.01 -3.16
N SER A 152 7.99 -0.89 -3.81
CA SER A 152 8.50 0.32 -3.18
C SER A 152 7.85 1.58 -3.75
N TYR A 153 7.90 2.68 -3.01
CA TYR A 153 7.57 4.00 -3.54
C TYR A 153 8.85 4.72 -3.91
N SER A 154 8.89 5.29 -5.12
CA SER A 154 9.97 6.22 -5.49
C SER A 154 10.09 7.32 -4.44
N SER A 155 11.32 7.63 -4.05
CA SER A 155 11.62 8.81 -3.24
C SER A 155 11.98 10.02 -4.10
N ASP A 156 12.11 9.84 -5.41
CA ASP A 156 12.51 10.87 -6.35
C ASP A 156 11.28 11.55 -6.97
N MET A 157 11.04 12.80 -6.57
CA MET A 157 9.95 13.62 -7.13
C MET A 157 10.30 14.21 -8.50
N SER A 158 11.56 14.12 -8.91
CA SER A 158 12.07 14.58 -10.19
C SER A 158 12.02 13.50 -11.28
N LEU A 159 11.30 12.40 -11.06
CA LEU A 159 11.02 11.41 -12.11
C LEU A 159 9.62 11.62 -12.70
N PRO A 160 9.34 11.12 -13.92
CA PRO A 160 8.03 11.25 -14.57
C PRO A 160 6.87 10.78 -13.70
N PHE A 161 7.10 9.74 -12.90
CA PHE A 161 6.15 9.15 -11.97
C PHE A 161 6.15 9.84 -10.58
N GLY A 162 7.17 10.63 -10.25
CA GLY A 162 7.34 11.18 -8.90
C GLY A 162 7.35 10.05 -7.87
N SER A 163 6.60 10.20 -6.78
CA SER A 163 6.55 9.24 -5.65
C SER A 163 5.45 8.16 -5.76
N GLN A 164 5.44 7.44 -6.88
CA GLN A 164 4.48 6.37 -7.16
C GLN A 164 5.05 4.98 -6.87
N LEU A 165 4.14 4.01 -6.78
CA LEU A 165 4.44 2.60 -6.51
C LEU A 165 5.20 1.99 -7.69
N MET A 166 6.26 1.25 -7.40
CA MET A 166 7.07 0.51 -8.37
C MET A 166 7.37 -0.89 -7.87
N LEU A 167 7.34 -1.85 -8.78
CA LEU A 167 7.89 -3.17 -8.57
C LEU A 167 9.42 -3.08 -8.65
N ASN A 168 10.11 -3.69 -7.69
CA ASN A 168 11.56 -3.72 -7.68
C ASN A 168 12.08 -4.60 -8.84
N ASP A 169 13.18 -4.20 -9.48
CA ASP A 169 13.72 -4.89 -10.67
C ASP A 169 14.07 -6.37 -10.43
N ASN A 170 14.36 -6.75 -9.18
CA ASN A 170 14.68 -8.12 -8.78
C ASN A 170 13.47 -8.90 -8.23
N ALA A 171 12.25 -8.42 -8.46
CA ALA A 171 11.05 -9.09 -7.98
C ALA A 171 10.72 -10.35 -8.78
N GLU A 172 10.71 -11.48 -8.09
CA GLU A 172 10.14 -12.72 -8.61
C GLU A 172 8.63 -12.71 -8.36
N VAL A 173 7.85 -12.46 -9.40
CA VAL A 173 6.38 -12.41 -9.34
C VAL A 173 5.78 -13.57 -10.13
N SER A 174 4.68 -14.13 -9.62
CA SER A 174 3.85 -15.03 -10.44
C SER A 174 2.75 -14.24 -11.14
N ILE A 175 2.48 -14.56 -12.40
CA ILE A 175 1.53 -13.82 -13.24
C ILE A 175 0.43 -14.77 -13.70
N GLU A 176 -0.81 -14.40 -13.46
CA GLU A 176 -1.99 -15.08 -13.98
C GLU A 176 -2.73 -14.13 -14.93
N VAL A 177 -2.98 -14.55 -16.16
CA VAL A 177 -3.80 -13.79 -17.11
C VAL A 177 -5.27 -14.09 -16.83
N LEU A 178 -6.06 -13.03 -16.64
CA LEU A 178 -7.49 -13.11 -16.41
C LEU A 178 -8.23 -12.91 -17.75
N ASN A 179 -9.21 -13.76 -18.02
CA ASN A 179 -10.04 -13.71 -19.25
C ASN A 179 -11.36 -12.98 -19.03
#